data_AF-A0A8X8YSM9-F1
#
_entry.id   AF-A0A8X8YSM9-F1
#
_cell.length_a   1.000
_cell.length_b   1.000
_cell.length_c   1.000
_cell.angle_alpha   90.00
_cell.angle_beta   90.00
_cell.angle_gamma   90.00
#
_symmetry.space_group_name_H-M   'P 1'
#
loop_
_entity.id
_entity.type
_entity.pdbx_description
1 polymer ?
#
loop_
_entity_poly.entity_id
_entity_poly.type
_entity_poly.pdbx_seq_one_letter_code
_entity_poly.pdbx_strand_id
1 'polypeptide(L)'
;MVAAGDVKAVFTGLYHLNDFCGELTGVHLCYAGGFGYHAYGKAGWSRRARVVLASLEKTQKGSWGTVKSIKTWKRLDDKKLSLIDAQVLWSKSSTNKQRIL
;
A
#
# COMPACT_ATOMS: atom_id res chain seq x y z
N MET A 1 -4.49 -15.86 6.69
CA MET A 1 -4.26 -14.42 6.41
C MET A 1 -5.55 -13.63 6.53
N VAL A 2 -6.51 -13.74 5.61
CA VAL A 2 -7.78 -13.00 5.70
C VAL A 2 -8.57 -13.38 6.97
N ALA A 3 -8.81 -14.68 7.18
CA ALA A 3 -9.56 -15.17 8.34
C ALA A 3 -8.89 -14.89 9.69
N ALA A 4 -7.57 -14.70 9.71
CA ALA A 4 -6.82 -14.35 10.93
C ALA A 4 -6.96 -12.86 11.29
N GLY A 5 -7.36 -12.01 10.33
CA GLY A 5 -7.63 -10.58 10.57
C GLY A 5 -6.40 -9.72 10.90
N ASP A 6 -5.21 -10.30 10.90
CA ASP A 6 -3.94 -9.68 11.29
C ASP A 6 -3.23 -9.00 10.10
N VAL A 7 -3.51 -9.41 8.87
CA VAL A 7 -2.98 -8.79 7.65
C VAL A 7 -3.90 -7.69 7.12
N LYS A 8 -3.36 -6.50 6.87
CA LYS A 8 -4.10 -5.34 6.32
C LYS A 8 -3.80 -5.06 4.84
N ALA A 9 -2.61 -5.40 4.38
CA ALA A 9 -2.19 -5.28 2.98
C ALA A 9 -1.01 -6.22 2.70
N VAL A 10 -0.88 -6.67 1.46
CA VAL A 10 0.18 -7.55 0.96
C VAL A 10 0.87 -6.87 -0.22
N PHE A 11 2.20 -6.86 -0.20
CA PHE A 11 3.03 -6.30 -1.27
C PHE A 11 3.89 -7.40 -1.86
N THR A 12 3.82 -7.58 -3.17
CA THR A 12 4.56 -8.64 -3.87
C THR A 12 5.42 -8.08 -5.01
N GLY A 13 6.51 -8.79 -5.30
CA GLY A 13 7.46 -8.48 -6.37
C GLY A 13 7.39 -9.49 -7.51
N LEU A 14 8.54 -9.79 -8.12
CA LEU A 14 8.77 -10.76 -9.21
C LEU A 14 8.15 -10.39 -10.57
N TYR A 15 6.92 -9.87 -10.61
CA TYR A 15 6.25 -9.54 -11.86
C TYR A 15 6.45 -8.07 -12.25
N HIS A 16 7.39 -7.81 -13.15
CA HIS A 16 7.81 -6.44 -13.45
C HIS A 16 6.77 -5.67 -14.25
N LEU A 17 5.86 -6.38 -14.94
CA LEU A 17 4.83 -5.83 -15.84
C LEU A 17 3.46 -5.62 -15.21
N ASN A 18 3.37 -5.73 -13.88
CA ASN A 18 2.14 -5.56 -13.13
C ASN A 18 2.45 -4.65 -11.96
N ASP A 19 1.70 -3.55 -11.88
CA ASP A 19 1.73 -2.62 -10.76
C ASP A 19 0.32 -2.36 -10.21
N PHE A 20 -0.61 -3.27 -10.51
CA PHE A 20 -1.96 -3.28 -10.00
C PHE A 20 -1.94 -3.36 -8.47
N CYS A 21 -2.90 -2.68 -7.86
CA CYS A 21 -3.25 -2.93 -6.49
C CYS A 21 -4.76 -2.86 -6.32
N GLY A 22 -5.34 -3.91 -5.74
CA GLY A 22 -6.78 -4.01 -5.55
C GLY A 22 -7.08 -4.78 -4.28
N GLU A 23 -8.32 -4.63 -3.81
CA GLU A 23 -8.84 -5.36 -2.66
C GLU A 23 -9.33 -6.75 -3.10
N LEU A 24 -8.91 -7.77 -2.39
CA LEU A 24 -9.41 -9.13 -2.52
C LEU A 24 -9.79 -9.63 -1.13
N THR A 25 -11.06 -9.94 -0.92
CA THR A 25 -11.57 -10.53 0.33
C THR A 25 -11.18 -9.72 1.59
N GLY A 26 -11.21 -8.38 1.54
CA GLY A 26 -10.87 -7.54 2.69
C GLY A 26 -9.38 -7.24 2.89
N VAL A 27 -8.51 -7.69 1.98
CA VAL A 27 -7.06 -7.41 2.02
C VAL A 27 -6.60 -6.85 0.69
N HIS A 28 -5.82 -5.78 0.71
CA HIS A 28 -5.21 -5.25 -0.51
C HIS A 28 -4.02 -6.10 -0.96
N LEU A 29 -4.05 -6.55 -2.22
CA LEU A 29 -2.92 -7.19 -2.90
C LEU A 29 -2.30 -6.19 -3.87
N CYS A 30 -1.09 -5.74 -3.59
CA CYS A 30 -0.38 -4.77 -4.41
C CYS A 30 0.89 -5.37 -5.02
N TYR A 31 1.04 -5.26 -6.34
CA TYR A 31 2.33 -5.47 -6.99
C TYR A 31 3.22 -4.23 -6.86
N ALA A 32 4.51 -4.43 -6.61
CA ALA A 32 5.49 -3.36 -6.45
C ALA A 32 5.84 -2.65 -7.78
N GLY A 33 5.60 -3.31 -8.92
CA GLY A 33 6.01 -2.85 -10.25
C GLY A 33 7.48 -3.15 -10.57
N GLY A 34 7.91 -2.77 -11.78
CA GLY A 34 9.30 -2.92 -12.23
C GLY A 34 10.20 -1.76 -11.82
N PHE A 35 11.07 -1.99 -10.82
CA PHE A 35 12.04 -1.02 -10.30
C PHE A 35 13.45 -1.14 -10.91
N GLY A 36 13.95 -2.36 -11.12
CA GLY A 36 15.35 -2.60 -11.50
C GLY A 36 15.69 -2.27 -12.97
N TYR A 37 16.97 -1.99 -13.23
CA TYR A 37 17.52 -1.79 -14.57
C TYR A 37 17.95 -3.10 -15.27
N HIS A 38 18.29 -4.14 -14.50
CA HIS A 38 18.65 -5.47 -15.00
C HIS A 38 17.47 -6.45 -14.97
N ALA A 39 16.30 -5.96 -15.39
CA ALA A 39 15.01 -6.64 -15.29
C ALA A 39 14.25 -6.51 -16.60
N TYR A 40 13.39 -7.49 -16.94
CA TYR A 40 12.51 -7.36 -18.10
C TYR A 40 11.51 -6.21 -17.90
N GLY A 41 11.13 -5.55 -19.00
CA GLY A 41 10.27 -4.37 -19.00
C GLY A 41 9.38 -4.30 -20.25
N LYS A 42 8.61 -3.22 -20.37
CA LYS A 42 7.71 -2.96 -21.50
C LYS A 42 8.02 -1.59 -22.07
N ALA A 43 8.25 -1.51 -23.38
CA ALA A 43 8.50 -0.24 -24.07
C ALA A 43 7.34 0.74 -23.82
N GLY A 44 7.67 2.01 -23.58
CA GLY A 44 6.68 3.05 -23.26
C GLY A 44 6.08 2.99 -21.86
N TRP A 45 6.55 2.09 -20.97
CA TRP A 45 6.00 1.95 -19.62
C TRP A 45 7.05 2.24 -18.54
N SER A 46 7.10 3.50 -18.10
CA SER A 46 8.11 4.07 -17.18
C SER A 46 8.32 3.27 -15.92
N ARG A 47 9.56 2.90 -15.58
CA ARG A 47 9.92 2.20 -14.31
C ARG A 47 9.33 2.90 -13.10
N ARG A 48 9.09 2.14 -12.02
CA ARG A 48 8.46 2.68 -10.82
C ARG A 48 8.88 1.98 -9.53
N ALA A 49 8.83 2.72 -8.44
CA ALA A 49 8.89 2.19 -7.08
C ALA A 49 7.54 2.39 -6.40
N ARG A 50 6.97 1.36 -5.78
CA ARG A 50 5.85 1.52 -4.86
C ARG A 50 6.36 1.97 -3.49
N VAL A 51 5.85 3.08 -3.00
CA VAL A 51 6.10 3.57 -1.64
C VAL A 51 4.95 3.15 -0.76
N VAL A 52 5.26 2.69 0.46
CA VAL A 52 4.28 2.30 1.47
C VAL A 52 4.49 3.16 2.71
N LEU A 53 3.45 3.88 3.10
CA LEU A 53 3.43 4.68 4.32
C LEU A 53 2.49 4.03 5.33
N ALA A 54 3.09 3.37 6.33
CA ALA A 54 2.39 2.89 7.51
C ALA A 54 2.51 3.93 8.62
N SER A 55 1.38 4.44 9.11
CA SER A 55 1.32 5.31 10.27
C SER A 55 0.84 4.52 11.48
N LEU A 56 1.48 4.71 12.62
CA LEU A 56 1.12 4.08 13.89
C LEU A 56 0.41 5.09 14.80
N GLU A 57 -0.44 4.58 15.69
CA GLU A 57 -1.01 5.38 16.77
C GLU A 57 0.07 5.77 17.78
N LYS A 58 -0.07 6.95 18.40
CA LYS A 58 0.75 7.34 19.55
C LYS A 58 -0.05 7.05 20.82
N THR A 59 0.55 6.33 21.76
CA THR A 59 -0.08 6.03 23.05
C THR A 59 0.00 7.25 23.97
N GLN A 60 -0.82 7.27 25.03
CA GLN A 60 -0.79 8.32 26.05
C GLN A 60 0.58 8.45 26.73
N LYS A 61 1.33 7.35 26.81
CA LYS A 61 2.70 7.32 27.37
C LYS A 61 3.77 7.73 26.36
N GLY A 62 3.38 8.17 25.16
CA GLY A 62 4.28 8.61 24.11
C GLY A 62 4.92 7.49 23.27
N SER A 63 4.61 6.22 23.55
CA SER A 63 5.07 5.07 22.76
C SER A 63 4.23 4.86 21.49
N TRP A 64 4.68 3.99 20.59
CA TRP A 64 3.93 3.59 19.40
C TRP A 64 2.94 2.46 19.70
N GLY A 65 1.71 2.60 19.19
CA GLY A 65 0.63 1.62 19.28
C GLY A 65 0.39 0.89 17.97
N THR A 66 -0.86 0.47 17.75
CA THR A 66 -1.25 -0.28 16.55
C THR A 66 -1.19 0.56 15.27
N VAL A 67 -1.25 -0.10 14.11
CA VAL A 67 -1.36 0.61 12.82
C VAL A 67 -2.61 1.49 12.83
N LYS A 68 -2.43 2.76 12.47
CA LYS A 68 -3.48 3.77 12.30
C LYS A 68 -3.96 3.83 10.85
N SER A 69 -3.04 3.80 9.89
CA SER A 69 -3.36 3.82 8.47
C SER A 69 -2.23 3.27 7.62
N ILE A 70 -2.58 2.73 6.46
CA ILE A 70 -1.65 2.32 5.40
C ILE A 70 -2.04 3.05 4.12
N LYS A 71 -1.11 3.84 3.59
CA LYS A 71 -1.23 4.52 2.30
C LYS A 71 -0.13 4.04 1.37
N THR A 72 -0.35 4.11 0.07
CA THR A 72 0.67 3.80 -0.93
C THR A 72 0.51 4.67 -2.16
N TRP A 73 1.61 4.88 -2.86
CA TRP A 73 1.67 5.54 -4.17
C TRP A 73 2.85 4.95 -4.93
N LYS A 74 2.97 5.27 -6.21
CA LYS A 74 4.15 4.93 -7.02
C LYS A 74 4.95 6.18 -7.33
N ARG A 75 6.27 6.03 -7.44
CA ARG A 75 7.20 7.04 -7.96
C ARG A 75 7.77 6.52 -9.26
N LEU A 76 7.59 7.28 -10.35
CA LEU A 76 8.16 6.95 -11.65
C LEU A 76 9.66 7.26 -11.68
N ASP A 77 10.42 6.48 -12.45
CA ASP A 77 11.79 6.79 -12.84
C ASP A 77 11.80 7.81 -13.98
N ASP A 78 11.39 9.03 -13.65
CA ASP A 78 11.50 10.21 -14.51
C ASP A 78 12.23 11.33 -13.76
N LYS A 79 12.54 12.41 -14.47
CA LYS A 79 13.31 13.55 -13.88
C LYS A 79 12.66 14.16 -12.64
N LYS A 80 11.36 13.98 -12.43
CA LYS A 80 10.58 14.60 -11.33
C LYS A 80 10.22 13.59 -10.25
N LEU A 81 10.56 12.32 -10.42
CA LEU A 81 10.06 11.21 -9.63
C LEU A 81 8.54 11.29 -9.49
N SER A 82 7.82 11.44 -10.61
CA SER A 82 6.39 11.72 -10.63
C SER A 82 5.61 10.74 -9.74
N LEU A 83 4.71 11.28 -8.91
CA LEU A 83 3.83 10.48 -8.07
C LEU A 83 2.59 10.10 -8.88
N ILE A 84 2.26 8.81 -8.89
CA ILE A 84 1.03 8.29 -9.49
C ILE A 84 0.33 7.33 -8.53
N ASP A 85 -0.97 7.12 -8.75
CA ASP A 85 -1.80 6.08 -8.12
C ASP A 85 -1.70 6.07 -6.59
N ALA A 86 -1.85 7.25 -5.98
CA ALA A 86 -2.00 7.37 -4.54
C ALA A 86 -3.32 6.76 -4.08
N GLN A 87 -3.26 5.90 -3.08
CA GLN A 87 -4.41 5.19 -2.53
C GLN A 87 -4.25 4.95 -1.02
N VAL A 88 -5.37 4.93 -0.31
CA VAL A 88 -5.46 4.49 1.08
C VAL A 88 -5.85 3.02 1.06
N LEU A 89 -4.98 2.13 1.54
CA LEU A 89 -5.26 0.69 1.58
C LEU A 89 -6.05 0.30 2.82
N TRP A 90 -5.77 0.99 3.93
CA TRP A 90 -6.41 0.70 5.19
C TRP A 90 -6.35 1.93 6.08
N SER A 91 -7.41 2.17 6.83
CA SER A 91 -7.43 3.17 7.89
C SER A 91 -8.26 2.63 9.02
N LYS A 92 -7.81 2.83 10.26
CA LYS A 92 -8.63 2.57 11.44
C LYS A 92 -9.81 3.55 11.40
N SER A 93 -10.99 3.05 11.06
CA SER A 93 -12.24 3.78 11.23
C SER A 93 -12.47 4.00 12.73
N SER A 94 -12.82 5.22 13.14
CA SER A 94 -13.44 5.47 14.44
C SER A 94 -14.85 4.88 14.38
N THR A 95 -15.01 3.61 14.76
CA THR A 95 -16.32 2.97 14.82
C THR A 95 -17.12 3.56 15.99
N ASN A 96 -17.66 4.76 15.83
CA ASN A 96 -18.83 5.20 16.57
C ASN A 96 -20.05 4.89 15.68
N LYS A 97 -20.31 3.60 15.45
CA LYS A 97 -21.65 3.18 15.06
C LYS A 97 -22.45 3.17 16.35
N GLN A 98 -23.20 4.24 16.59
CA GLN A 98 -24.35 4.18 17.48
C GLN A 98 -25.15 2.94 17.08
N ARG A 99 -25.16 1.93 17.95
CA ARG A 99 -26.30 1.01 18.04
C ARG A 99 -27.45 1.87 18.52
N ILE A 100 -28.22 2.42 17.58
CA ILE A 100 -29.58 2.82 17.88
C ILE A 100 -30.35 1.51 18.03
N LEU A 101 -30.97 1.39 19.21
CA LEU A 101 -31.88 0.31 19.59
C LEU A 101 -33.04 0.17 18.61
#